data_AF-A0A537MZC6-F1
#
_entry.id   AF-A0A537MZC6-F1
#
_cell.length_a   1.000
_cell.length_b   1.000
_cell.length_c   1.000
_cell.angle_alpha   90.00
_cell.angle_beta   90.00
_cell.angle_gamma   90.00
#
_symmetry.space_group_name_H-M   'P 1'
#
loop_
_entity.id
_entity.type
_entity.pdbx_description
1 polymer ?
#
loop_
_entity_poly.entity_id
_entity_poly.type
_entity_poly.pdbx_seq_one_letter_code
_entity_poly.pdbx_strand_id
1 'polypeptide(L)' 'MHFTVGFRLKGHTDRVTIDAEDALIAALKVKAERPEALITYVRHQNKRGDTRHPSHSLGKDTA' A
#
# COMPACT_ATOMS: atom_id res chain seq x y z
N MET A 1 1.21 -0.01 -13.07
CA MET A 1 0.00 -0.77 -12.66
C MET A 1 -0.30 -0.43 -11.21
N HIS A 2 -1.57 -0.32 -10.83
CA HIS A 2 -1.91 -0.03 -9.44
C HIS A 2 -1.97 -1.30 -8.60
N PHE A 3 -1.22 -1.33 -7.51
CA PHE A 3 -1.22 -2.38 -6.52
C PHE A 3 -1.64 -1.84 -5.17
N THR A 4 -2.50 -2.57 -4.48
CA THR A 4 -2.82 -2.30 -3.08
C THR A 4 -1.97 -3.19 -2.19
N VAL A 5 -1.10 -2.56 -1.41
CA VAL A 5 -0.20 -3.19 -0.45
C VAL A 5 -0.78 -3.02 0.95
N GLY A 6 -1.09 -4.14 1.60
CA GLY A 6 -1.44 -4.17 3.01
C GLY A 6 -0.19 -4.31 3.86
N PHE A 7 -0.07 -3.52 4.92
CA PHE A 7 1.06 -3.60 5.84
C PHE A 7 0.61 -3.35 7.29
N ARG A 8 1.45 -3.80 8.23
CA ARG A 8 1.30 -3.51 9.66
C ARG A 8 2.49 -2.70 10.15
N LEU A 9 2.22 -1.59 10.84
CA LEU A 9 3.23 -0.74 11.44
C LEU A 9 2.83 -0.44 12.88
N LYS A 10 3.73 -0.71 13.84
CA LYS A 10 3.52 -0.44 15.28
C LYS A 10 2.17 -0.96 15.82
N GLY A 11 1.76 -2.16 15.38
CA GLY A 11 0.50 -2.79 15.79
C GLY A 11 -0.73 -2.37 14.99
N HIS A 12 -0.65 -1.31 14.19
CA HIS A 12 -1.75 -0.84 13.34
C HIS A 12 -1.66 -1.47 11.94
N THR A 13 -2.79 -1.94 11.43
CA THR A 13 -2.88 -2.50 10.06
C THR A 13 -3.46 -1.43 9.14
N ASP A 14 -2.79 -1.19 8.03
CA ASP A 14 -3.18 -0.20 7.03
C ASP A 14 -2.93 -0.74 5.61
N ARG A 15 -3.41 -0.02 4.60
CA ARG A 15 -3.22 -0.38 3.19
C ARG A 15 -3.07 0.85 2.33
N VAL A 16 -2.22 0.72 1.32
CA VAL A 16 -1.94 1.80 0.38
C VAL A 16 -1.92 1.30 -1.04
N THR A 17 -2.43 2.12 -1.96
CA THR A 17 -2.31 1.91 -3.39
C THR A 17 -1.06 2.62 -3.93
N ILE A 18 -0.22 1.86 -4.65
CA ILE A 18 1.01 2.32 -5.30
C ILE A 18 0.93 2.00 -6.78
N ASP A 19 1.40 2.94 -7.61
CA ASP A 19 1.71 2.63 -9.01
C ASP A 19 3.11 2.01 -9.12
N ALA A 20 3.16 0.77 -9.64
CA ALA A 20 4.37 0.00 -9.79
C ALA A 20 4.29 -0.94 -11.00
N GLU A 21 5.44 -1.44 -11.41
CA GLU A 21 5.63 -2.36 -12.50
C GLU A 21 5.06 -3.74 -12.15
N ASP A 22 5.31 -4.20 -10.91
CA ASP A 22 4.81 -5.46 -10.38
C ASP A 22 4.55 -5.40 -8.85
N ALA A 23 4.08 -6.52 -8.30
CA ALA A 23 3.77 -6.65 -6.88
C ALA A 23 5.01 -6.55 -5.97
N LEU A 24 6.17 -7.02 -6.42
CA LEU A 24 7.40 -6.98 -5.63
C LEU A 24 7.91 -5.54 -5.53
N ILE A 25 7.93 -4.80 -6.64
CA ILE A 25 8.29 -3.38 -6.67
C ILE A 25 7.33 -2.56 -5.81
N ALA A 26 6.02 -2.86 -5.82
CA ALA A 26 5.07 -2.21 -4.94
C ALA A 26 5.39 -2.44 -3.45
N ALA A 27 5.70 -3.68 -3.04
CA ALA A 27 6.11 -3.98 -1.67
C ALA A 27 7.40 -3.27 -1.27
N LEU A 28 8.39 -3.26 -2.17
CA LEU A 28 9.68 -2.62 -1.92
C LEU A 28 9.54 -1.11 -1.77
N LYS A 29 8.66 -0.45 -2.53
CA LYS A 29 8.35 0.97 -2.34
C LYS A 29 7.79 1.27 -0.94
N VAL A 30 6.84 0.46 -0.43
CA VAL A 30 6.35 0.60 0.95
C VAL A 30 7.47 0.42 1.96
N LYS A 31 8.34 -0.59 1.77
CA LYS A 31 9.47 -0.85 2.67
C LYS A 31 10.54 0.24 2.61
N ALA A 32 10.76 0.87 1.46
CA ALA A 32 11.70 1.98 1.34
C ALA A 32 11.22 3.20 2.13
N GLU A 33 9.93 3.52 2.08
CA GLU A 33 9.34 4.63 2.85
C GLU A 33 9.15 4.29 4.33
N ARG A 34 8.82 3.04 4.64
CA ARG A 34 8.54 2.55 5.99
C ARG A 34 9.30 1.24 6.23
N PRO A 35 10.60 1.30 6.55
CA PRO A 35 11.42 0.10 6.75
C PRO A 35 10.87 -0.86 7.82
N GLU A 36 10.22 -0.33 8.85
CA GLU A 36 9.59 -1.10 9.94
C GLU A 36 8.26 -1.77 9.54
N ALA A 37 7.62 -1.38 8.44
CA ALA A 37 6.31 -1.88 8.06
C ALA A 37 6.37 -3.36 7.66
N LEU A 38 5.64 -4.24 8.32
CA LEU A 38 5.50 -5.63 7.91
C LEU A 38 4.49 -5.72 6.76
N ILE A 39 4.95 -6.06 5.55
CA ILE A 39 4.05 -6.25 4.41
C ILE A 39 3.26 -7.54 4.62
N THR A 40 1.93 -7.46 4.62
CA THR A 40 1.04 -8.61 4.85
C THR A 40 0.51 -9.21 3.56
N TYR A 41 0.27 -8.37 2.54
CA TYR A 41 -0.14 -8.82 1.21
C TYR A 41 0.12 -7.73 0.17
N VAL A 42 0.21 -8.14 -1.09
CA VAL A 42 0.16 -7.26 -2.25
C VAL A 42 -0.86 -7.83 -3.23
N ARG A 43 -1.75 -6.99 -3.73
CA ARG A 43 -2.74 -7.37 -4.74
C ARG A 43 -2.85 -6.30 -5.81
N HIS A 44 -3.35 -6.66 -6.98
CA HIS A 44 -3.76 -5.66 -7.97
C HIS A 44 -4.91 -4.81 -7.41
N GLN A 45 -4.95 -3.52 -7.80
CA GLN A 45 -6.04 -2.63 -7.41
C GLN A 45 -7.35 -3.12 -8.02
N ASN A 46 -8.34 -3.39 -7.16
CA ASN A 46 -9.66 -3.77 -7.61
C ASN A 46 -10.48 -2.50 -7.79
N LYS A 47 -10.52 -1.94 -9.01
CA LYS A 47 -11.22 -0.66 -9.32
C LYS A 47 -12.60 -0.54 -8.63
N ARG A 48 -13.43 -1.59 -8.68
CA ARG A 48 -14.79 -1.61 -8.08
C ARG A 48 -14.82 -1.84 -6.56
N GLY A 49 -13.83 -2.53 -6.00
CA GLY A 49 -13.75 -2.83 -4.56
C GLY A 49 -13.10 -1.70 -3.77
N ASP A 50 -12.04 -1.12 -4.33
CA ASP A 50 -11.28 -0.02 -3.72
C ASP A 50 -12.02 1.32 -3.83
N THR A 51 -12.91 1.51 -4.82
CA THR A 51 -13.85 2.67 -4.82
C THR A 51 -14.82 2.63 -3.64
N ARG A 52 -15.17 1.43 -3.15
CA ARG A 52 -16.08 1.26 -1.98
C ARG A 52 -15.35 1.34 -0.64
N HIS A 53 -14.04 1.10 -0.62
CA HIS A 53 -13.18 1.25 0.54
C HIS A 53 -11.88 1.94 0.10
N PRO A 54 -11.86 3.29 0.02
CA PRO A 54 -10.70 4.01 -0.46
C PRO A 54 -9.50 3.70 0.44
N SER A 55 -8.42 3.23 -0.17
CA SER A 55 -7.09 3.17 0.44
C SER A 55 -6.53 4.59 0.54
N HIS A 56 -5.82 4.90 1.63
CA HIS A 56 -5.04 6.13 1.69
C HIS A 56 -3.93 6.07 0.62
N SER A 57 -3.73 7.15 -0.12
CA SER A 57 -2.59 7.29 -1.03
C SER A 57 -1.31 7.47 -0.19
N LEU A 58 -0.22 6.79 -0.56
CA LEU A 58 1.11 7.07 0.00
C LEU A 58 1.50 8.45 -0.54
N GLY A 59 1.21 9.46 0.25
CA GLY A 59 1.39 10.86 -0.12
C GLY A 59 0.28 11.72 0.46
N LYS A 60 0.69 12.55 1.43
CA LYS A 60 -0.05 13.62 2.16
C LYS A 60 -0.52 13.24 3.56
N ASP A 61 0.43 12.98 4.45
CA ASP A 61 0.32 13.40 5.86
C ASP A 61 1.55 14.24 6.19
N THR A 62 1.49 15.52 5.83
CA THR A 62 2.30 16.60 6.41
C THR A 62 1.60 17.95 6.15
N ALA A 63 0.65 18.29 7.02
CA ALA A 63 0.43 19.62 7.61
C ALA A 63 -0.72 19.54 8.62
#